data_AF-X1MBP5-F1
#
_entry.id   AF-X1MBP5-F1
#
_cell.length_a   1.000
_cell.length_b   1.000
_cell.length_c   1.000
_cell.angle_alpha   90.00
_cell.angle_beta   90.00
_cell.angle_gamma   90.00
#
_symmetry.space_group_name_H-M   'P 1'
#
loop_
_entity.id
_entity.type
_entity.pdbx_description
1 polymer ?
#
loop_
_entity_poly.entity_id
_entity_poly.type
_entity_poly.pdbx_seq_one_letter_code
_entity_poly.pdbx_strand_id
1 'polypeptide(L)'
;MGAWFANPDGCGFEVYESDHAQHLVYVGTDPVLYSWRHIAATFDGTKLKIYENGILKQTTTYAGPIGASSSDDLYIGIQPNMLMPFAGLIDEVKIYNYARSADQIAEDAGLDAPKSIKVHVDNTPPETTLAISGTMDYTCTLTATDNAVGVKEIQ
;
A
#
# COMPACT_ATOMS: atom_id res chain seq x y z
N MET A 1 18.53 -10.42 3.63
CA MET A 1 17.29 -9.86 3.01
C MET A 1 17.62 -9.36 1.63
N GLY A 2 16.68 -9.39 0.68
CA GLY A 2 16.90 -8.89 -0.68
C GLY A 2 15.62 -8.34 -1.30
N ALA A 3 15.78 -7.31 -2.14
CA ALA A 3 14.73 -6.84 -3.04
C ALA A 3 15.15 -7.18 -4.47
N TRP A 4 14.22 -7.64 -5.30
CA TRP A 4 14.49 -7.91 -6.71
C TRP A 4 13.45 -7.20 -7.58
N PHE A 5 13.93 -6.71 -8.72
CA PHE A 5 13.12 -6.06 -9.74
C PHE A 5 13.42 -6.77 -11.07
N ALA A 6 12.44 -7.48 -11.62
CA ALA A 6 12.57 -8.17 -12.90
C ALA A 6 11.54 -7.59 -13.89
N ASN A 7 12.03 -7.06 -15.00
CA ASN A 7 11.17 -6.71 -16.13
C ASN A 7 11.14 -7.92 -17.09
N PRO A 8 9.98 -8.52 -17.41
CA PRO A 8 8.59 -8.16 -17.08
C PRO A 8 7.99 -8.91 -15.89
N ASP A 9 8.75 -9.78 -15.23
CA ASP A 9 8.24 -10.78 -14.27
C ASP A 9 7.77 -10.21 -12.92
N GLY A 10 7.98 -8.92 -12.67
CA GLY A 10 7.45 -8.18 -11.53
C GLY A 10 8.52 -7.70 -10.55
N CYS A 11 8.10 -7.34 -9.34
CA CYS A 11 9.02 -6.95 -8.27
C CYS A 11 8.69 -7.72 -7.00
N GLY A 12 9.71 -8.08 -6.23
CA GLY A 12 9.52 -8.84 -5.00
C GLY A 12 10.51 -8.47 -3.91
N PHE A 13 10.11 -8.82 -2.70
CA PHE A 13 10.93 -8.70 -1.51
C PHE A 13 11.05 -10.06 -0.85
N GLU A 14 12.26 -10.35 -0.39
CA GLU A 14 12.64 -11.66 0.12
C GLU A 14 13.39 -11.54 1.46
N VAL A 15 12.96 -12.34 2.42
CA VAL A 15 13.67 -12.56 3.67
C VAL A 15 14.22 -13.98 3.68
N TYR A 16 15.50 -14.09 4.02
CA TYR A 16 16.18 -15.35 4.22
C TYR A 16 16.20 -15.68 5.70
N GLU A 17 15.90 -16.93 6.02
CA GLU A 17 16.16 -17.53 7.32
C GLU A 17 17.65 -17.87 7.48
N SER A 18 18.07 -18.18 8.71
CA SER A 18 19.43 -18.62 9.02
C SER A 18 19.81 -19.95 8.35
N ASP A 19 18.83 -20.75 7.92
CA ASP A 19 19.00 -22.00 7.18
C ASP A 19 18.81 -21.84 5.66
N HIS A 20 18.71 -20.59 5.18
CA HIS A 20 18.44 -20.20 3.79
C HIS A 20 17.03 -20.55 3.26
N ALA A 21 16.06 -20.89 4.13
CA ALA A 21 14.67 -20.89 3.72
C ALA A 21 14.23 -19.46 3.32
N GLN A 22 13.51 -19.36 2.20
CA GLN A 22 13.13 -18.10 1.55
C GLN A 22 11.66 -17.77 1.83
N HIS A 23 11.39 -16.58 2.36
CA HIS A 23 10.04 -16.01 2.47
C HIS A 23 9.90 -14.83 1.54
N LEU A 24 8.99 -14.95 0.58
CA LEU A 24 8.81 -13.95 -0.47
C LEU A 24 7.40 -13.34 -0.47
N VAL A 25 7.36 -12.07 -0.87
CA VAL A 25 6.17 -11.34 -1.28
C VAL A 25 6.48 -10.68 -2.62
N TYR A 26 5.55 -10.72 -3.58
CA TYR A 26 5.80 -10.16 -4.91
C TYR A 26 4.56 -9.46 -5.47
N VAL A 27 4.80 -8.55 -6.41
CA VAL A 27 3.82 -7.99 -7.31
C VAL A 27 4.11 -8.61 -8.68
N GLY A 28 3.13 -9.31 -9.25
CA GLY A 28 3.29 -10.06 -10.50
C GLY A 28 3.49 -9.17 -11.74
N THR A 29 3.43 -9.80 -12.91
CA THR A 29 3.65 -9.15 -14.22
C THR A 29 2.80 -7.91 -14.40
N ASP A 30 3.45 -6.83 -14.82
CA ASP A 30 2.84 -5.52 -15.02
C ASP A 30 2.34 -5.35 -16.47
N PRO A 31 1.04 -5.07 -16.70
CA PRO A 31 0.54 -4.76 -18.04
C PRO A 31 0.91 -3.35 -18.54
N VAL A 32 1.43 -2.46 -17.67
CA VAL A 32 1.70 -1.04 -17.99
C VAL A 32 3.19 -0.72 -17.92
N LEU A 33 3.89 -1.01 -19.00
CA LEU A 33 5.29 -0.62 -19.20
C LEU A 33 5.45 0.92 -19.18
N TYR A 34 6.59 1.42 -18.68
CA TYR A 34 7.03 2.83 -18.72
C TYR A 34 6.29 3.85 -17.84
N SER A 35 5.71 3.42 -16.71
CA SER A 35 5.11 4.32 -15.71
C SER A 35 5.86 4.29 -14.38
N TRP A 36 5.88 5.43 -13.66
CA TRP A 36 6.38 5.46 -12.28
C TRP A 36 5.46 4.68 -11.36
N ARG A 37 6.06 3.84 -10.51
CA ARG A 37 5.37 3.01 -9.54
C ARG A 37 6.04 3.15 -8.18
N HIS A 38 5.23 3.28 -7.13
CA HIS A 38 5.71 3.22 -5.76
C HIS A 38 5.62 1.77 -5.27
N ILE A 39 6.76 1.19 -4.89
CA ILE A 39 6.83 -0.17 -4.31
C ILE A 39 7.33 -0.05 -2.88
N ALA A 40 6.61 -0.67 -1.94
CA ALA A 40 7.00 -0.71 -0.54
C ALA A 40 6.86 -2.13 0.01
N ALA A 41 7.79 -2.53 0.89
CA ALA A 41 7.71 -3.76 1.64
C ALA A 41 7.85 -3.49 3.13
N THR A 42 7.14 -4.24 3.96
CA THR A 42 7.23 -4.14 5.42
C THR A 42 7.41 -5.50 6.06
N PHE A 43 8.16 -5.54 7.16
CA PHE A 43 8.25 -6.69 8.04
C PHE A 43 8.07 -6.28 9.49
N ASP A 44 7.05 -6.84 10.16
CA ASP A 44 6.70 -6.52 11.55
C ASP A 44 7.24 -7.54 12.57
N GLY A 45 8.11 -8.46 12.15
CA GLY A 45 8.57 -9.59 12.96
C GLY A 45 7.73 -10.86 12.81
N THR A 46 6.53 -10.75 12.21
CA THR A 46 5.58 -11.85 12.02
C THR A 46 5.01 -11.96 10.61
N LYS A 47 4.98 -10.86 9.85
CA LYS A 47 4.39 -10.78 8.52
C LYS A 47 5.23 -9.93 7.60
N LEU A 48 5.53 -10.48 6.43
CA LEU A 48 6.00 -9.73 5.27
C LEU A 48 4.78 -9.24 4.50
N LYS A 49 4.85 -8.01 4.01
CA LYS A 49 3.84 -7.43 3.12
C LYS A 49 4.53 -6.67 2.00
N ILE A 50 3.91 -6.67 0.82
CA ILE A 50 4.30 -5.82 -0.31
C ILE A 50 3.12 -5.00 -0.79
N TYR A 51 3.40 -3.75 -1.13
CA TYR A 51 2.46 -2.76 -1.57
C TYR A 51 2.90 -2.21 -2.92
N GLU A 52 1.92 -1.93 -3.77
CA GLU A 52 2.11 -1.20 -5.04
C GLU A 52 1.19 0.01 -5.01
N ASN A 53 1.74 1.20 -5.27
CA ASN A 53 1.02 2.46 -5.30
C ASN A 53 0.14 2.64 -4.05
N GLY A 54 0.69 2.28 -2.89
CA GLY A 54 0.01 2.40 -1.59
C GLY A 54 -0.94 1.23 -1.25
N ILE A 55 -1.24 0.35 -2.19
CA ILE A 55 -2.24 -0.72 -2.02
C ILE A 55 -1.53 -2.05 -1.70
N LEU A 56 -1.99 -2.75 -0.65
CA LEU A 56 -1.48 -4.07 -0.28
C LEU A 56 -1.74 -5.08 -1.40
N LYS A 57 -0.69 -5.77 -1.85
CA LYS A 57 -0.78 -6.80 -2.89
C LYS A 57 -0.65 -8.21 -2.35
N GLN A 58 0.28 -8.43 -1.43
CA GLN A 58 0.51 -9.75 -0.86
C GLN A 58 0.96 -9.64 0.59
N THR A 59 0.61 -10.66 1.37
CA THR A 59 1.15 -10.91 2.70
C THR A 59 1.59 -12.36 2.83
N THR A 60 2.73 -12.56 3.49
CA THR A 60 3.25 -13.88 3.86
C THR A 60 3.55 -13.87 5.35
N THR A 61 3.16 -14.93 6.07
CA THR A 61 3.47 -15.07 7.49
C THR A 61 4.88 -15.61 7.64
N TYR A 62 5.70 -14.93 8.43
CA TYR A 62 7.03 -15.35 8.82
C TYR A 62 7.33 -14.82 10.22
N ALA A 63 7.50 -15.71 11.19
CA ALA A 63 7.84 -15.34 12.55
C ALA A 63 9.31 -15.68 12.81
N GLY A 64 10.17 -14.66 12.81
CA GLY A 64 11.61 -14.86 13.00
C GLY A 64 12.42 -13.59 12.79
N PRO A 65 13.70 -13.60 13.18
CA PRO A 65 14.60 -12.49 12.89
C PRO A 65 14.87 -12.42 11.39
N ILE A 66 15.00 -11.22 10.83
CA ILE A 66 15.54 -11.12 9.48
C ILE A 66 17.00 -11.59 9.51
N GLY A 67 17.34 -12.59 8.69
CA GLY A 67 18.72 -12.95 8.42
C GLY A 67 19.46 -11.74 7.82
N ALA A 68 20.22 -11.05 8.66
CA ALA A 68 21.14 -10.00 8.28
C ALA A 68 22.49 -10.38 8.88
N SER A 69 23.43 -10.84 8.04
CA SER A 69 24.82 -10.77 8.45
C SER A 69 25.23 -9.29 8.39
N SER A 70 25.95 -8.80 9.40
CA SER A 70 26.44 -7.42 9.43
C SER A 70 27.50 -7.10 8.37
N SER A 71 27.83 -8.07 7.51
CA SER A 71 28.80 -7.98 6.43
C SER A 71 28.19 -7.88 5.03
N ASP A 72 26.87 -7.98 4.88
CA ASP A 72 26.24 -7.93 3.56
C ASP A 72 25.95 -6.49 3.13
N ASP A 73 26.44 -6.10 1.96
CA ASP A 73 26.12 -4.81 1.34
C ASP A 73 24.65 -4.75 0.93
N LEU A 74 24.06 -3.55 1.04
CA LEU A 74 22.74 -3.28 0.49
C LEU A 74 22.86 -2.94 -1.00
N TYR A 75 22.26 -3.77 -1.85
CA TYR A 75 22.18 -3.51 -3.29
C TYR A 75 20.80 -2.96 -3.65
N ILE A 76 20.81 -1.90 -4.49
CA ILE A 76 19.60 -1.28 -5.04
C ILE A 76 19.68 -1.40 -6.56
N GLY A 77 18.64 -1.95 -7.18
CA GLY A 77 18.57 -2.09 -8.65
C GLY A 77 19.48 -3.17 -9.23
N ILE A 78 20.10 -4.03 -8.42
CA ILE A 78 20.91 -5.17 -8.87
C ILE A 78 21.00 -6.23 -7.76
N GLN A 79 21.21 -7.49 -8.10
CA GLN A 79 21.47 -8.55 -7.13
C GLN A 79 22.94 -8.54 -6.63
N PRO A 80 23.24 -9.13 -5.45
CA PRO A 80 24.61 -9.18 -4.91
C PRO A 80 25.63 -9.87 -5.83
N ASN A 81 25.20 -10.81 -6.67
CA ASN A 81 26.03 -11.47 -7.67
C ASN A 81 26.31 -10.60 -8.92
N MET A 82 25.84 -9.34 -8.91
CA MET A 82 25.90 -8.39 -10.02
C MET A 82 25.19 -8.85 -11.29
N LEU A 83 24.30 -9.83 -11.19
CA LEU A 83 23.45 -10.29 -12.28
C LEU A 83 22.10 -9.58 -12.22
N MET A 84 21.41 -9.57 -13.36
CA MET A 84 20.04 -9.04 -13.50
C MET A 84 19.89 -7.57 -13.04
N PRO A 85 20.62 -6.61 -13.65
CA PRO A 85 20.42 -5.21 -13.33
C PRO A 85 19.00 -4.77 -13.70
N PHE A 86 18.41 -3.93 -12.86
CA PHE A 86 17.12 -3.31 -13.12
C PHE A 86 17.23 -2.35 -14.31
N ALA A 87 16.45 -2.62 -15.36
CA ALA A 87 16.39 -1.80 -16.56
C ALA A 87 15.29 -0.73 -16.43
N GLY A 88 15.54 0.28 -15.59
CA GLY A 88 14.59 1.38 -15.35
C GLY A 88 15.21 2.52 -14.55
N LEU A 89 14.36 3.43 -14.09
CA LEU A 89 14.73 4.53 -13.20
C LEU A 89 14.27 4.23 -11.77
N ILE A 90 15.08 4.60 -10.79
CA ILE A 90 14.79 4.50 -9.36
C ILE A 90 14.91 5.91 -8.79
N ASP A 91 13.97 6.30 -7.95
CA ASP A 91 13.99 7.58 -7.24
C ASP A 91 13.40 7.42 -5.83
N GLU A 92 13.70 8.37 -4.94
CA GLU A 92 13.12 8.49 -3.59
C GLU A 92 13.23 7.22 -2.71
N VAL A 93 14.43 6.63 -2.65
CA VAL A 93 14.68 5.44 -1.83
C VAL A 93 14.63 5.78 -0.33
N LYS A 94 13.75 5.09 0.41
CA LYS A 94 13.60 5.23 1.86
C LYS A 94 13.74 3.89 2.57
N ILE A 95 14.40 3.89 3.73
CA ILE A 95 14.59 2.70 4.57
C ILE A 95 14.27 3.07 6.02
N TYR A 96 13.48 2.24 6.67
CA TYR A 96 13.04 2.44 8.05
C TYR A 96 13.46 1.25 8.90
N ASN A 97 13.80 1.51 10.16
CA ASN A 97 14.08 0.46 11.15
C ASN A 97 12.81 -0.05 11.86
N TYR A 98 11.63 0.27 11.32
CA TYR A 98 10.33 -0.19 11.80
C TYR A 98 9.38 -0.42 10.60
N ALA A 99 8.36 -1.24 10.81
CA ALA A 99 7.31 -1.45 9.82
C ALA A 99 6.40 -0.21 9.75
N ARG A 100 6.34 0.45 8.58
CA ARG A 100 5.36 1.52 8.34
C ARG A 100 3.93 0.99 8.29
N SER A 101 2.97 1.82 8.67
CA SER A 101 1.54 1.47 8.55
C SER A 101 1.05 1.56 7.11
N ALA A 102 -0.12 0.97 6.80
CA ALA A 102 -0.72 1.07 5.48
C ALA A 102 -0.98 2.54 5.07
N ASP A 103 -1.47 3.37 5.99
CA ASP A 103 -1.73 4.80 5.72
C ASP A 103 -0.44 5.57 5.41
N GLN A 104 0.64 5.26 6.12
CA GLN A 104 1.95 5.85 5.87
C GLN A 104 2.54 5.45 4.51
N ILE A 105 2.29 4.20 4.09
CA ILE A 105 2.71 3.71 2.77
C ILE A 105 1.89 4.34 1.65
N ALA A 106 0.60 4.60 1.90
CA ALA A 106 -0.25 5.34 0.98
C ALA A 106 0.24 6.79 0.82
N GLU A 107 0.58 7.45 1.93
CA GLU A 107 1.19 8.79 1.90
C GLU A 107 2.52 8.81 1.12
N ASP A 108 3.42 7.84 1.37
CA ASP A 108 4.67 7.70 0.62
C ASP A 108 4.43 7.47 -0.89
N ALA A 109 3.33 6.81 -1.26
CA ALA A 109 2.93 6.57 -2.64
C ALA A 109 2.37 7.81 -3.36
N GLY A 110 2.23 8.95 -2.66
CA GLY A 110 1.54 10.12 -3.18
C GLY A 110 0.04 9.94 -3.33
N LEU A 111 -0.53 8.87 -2.75
CA LEU A 111 -1.95 8.87 -2.45
C LEU A 111 -2.12 9.86 -1.31
N ASP A 112 -2.84 10.95 -1.55
CA ASP A 112 -3.36 11.77 -0.46
C ASP A 112 -3.98 10.80 0.56
N ALA A 113 -3.43 10.75 1.78
CA ALA A 113 -3.98 9.92 2.85
C ALA A 113 -5.51 10.06 2.83
N PRO A 114 -6.30 8.98 2.96
CA PRO A 114 -7.75 9.07 2.82
C PRO A 114 -8.26 10.17 3.73
N LYS A 115 -8.57 11.33 3.12
CA LYS A 115 -8.95 12.52 3.88
C LYS A 115 -10.28 12.16 4.50
N SER A 116 -10.28 11.99 5.82
CA SER A 116 -11.51 11.72 6.55
C SER A 116 -12.45 12.91 6.33
N ILE A 117 -13.46 12.71 5.49
CA ILE A 117 -14.51 13.69 5.28
C ILE A 117 -15.41 13.61 6.52
N LYS A 118 -15.32 14.60 7.40
CA LYS A 118 -16.30 14.78 8.47
C LYS A 118 -17.56 15.36 7.84
N VAL A 119 -18.56 14.51 7.62
CA VAL A 119 -19.89 14.96 7.22
C VAL A 119 -20.64 15.38 8.48
N HIS A 120 -20.92 16.67 8.63
CA HIS A 120 -21.88 17.17 9.62
C HIS A 120 -23.26 17.12 8.97
N VAL A 121 -24.20 16.38 9.58
CA VAL A 121 -25.59 16.34 9.14
C VAL A 121 -26.42 17.08 10.18
N ASP A 122 -26.86 18.28 9.85
CA ASP A 122 -27.78 19.08 10.67
C ASP A 122 -29.20 18.53 10.55
N ASN A 123 -29.47 17.40 11.23
CA ASN A 123 -30.83 16.87 11.33
C ASN A 123 -31.52 17.41 12.60
N THR A 124 -32.45 18.34 12.41
CA THR A 124 -33.60 18.52 13.31
C THR A 124 -34.83 18.00 12.55
N PRO A 125 -35.55 16.90 12.87
CA PRO A 125 -35.76 16.13 14.13
C PRO A 125 -35.30 14.63 14.06
N PRO A 126 -35.56 13.75 15.07
CA PRO A 126 -34.76 12.54 15.29
C PRO A 126 -35.17 11.35 14.42
N GLU A 127 -34.17 10.50 14.13
CA GLU A 127 -34.25 9.18 13.48
C GLU A 127 -34.14 9.12 11.95
N THR A 128 -32.98 9.54 11.44
CA THR A 128 -32.45 8.92 10.20
C THR A 128 -31.01 8.47 10.43
N THR A 129 -30.82 7.16 10.58
CA THR A 129 -29.49 6.55 10.64
C THR A 129 -28.93 6.48 9.23
N LEU A 130 -27.97 7.34 8.88
CA LEU A 130 -27.20 7.20 7.66
C LEU A 130 -26.04 6.23 7.91
N ALA A 131 -26.07 5.07 7.24
CA ALA A 131 -24.91 4.21 7.13
C ALA A 131 -24.15 4.57 5.84
N ILE A 132 -22.93 5.08 5.98
CA ILE A 132 -21.98 5.17 4.87
C ILE A 132 -21.08 3.95 4.99
N SER A 133 -21.31 2.93 4.15
CA SER A 133 -20.39 1.80 3.99
C SER A 133 -19.84 1.78 2.58
N GLY A 134 -18.51 1.78 2.46
CA GLY A 134 -17.82 1.66 1.19
C GLY A 134 -16.31 1.84 1.33
N THR A 135 -15.55 1.04 0.60
CA THR A 135 -14.13 1.26 0.32
C THR A 135 -14.04 2.11 -0.95
N MET A 136 -13.26 3.19 -0.94
CA MET A 136 -13.22 4.16 -2.05
C MET A 136 -11.98 3.97 -2.92
N ASP A 137 -12.19 3.67 -4.19
CA ASP A 137 -11.22 3.89 -5.26
C ASP A 137 -11.65 5.14 -6.05
N TYR A 138 -11.18 6.29 -5.57
CA TYR A 138 -11.07 7.60 -6.25
C TYR A 138 -12.29 8.50 -6.49
N THR A 139 -13.56 8.09 -6.36
CA THR A 139 -14.69 9.05 -6.33
C THR A 139 -15.86 8.62 -5.44
N CYS A 140 -16.23 9.48 -4.49
CA CYS A 140 -17.47 9.38 -3.73
C CYS A 140 -18.45 10.46 -4.18
N THR A 141 -19.54 10.08 -4.84
CA THR A 141 -20.64 11.02 -5.15
C THR A 141 -21.67 10.94 -4.05
N LEU A 142 -21.71 11.95 -3.17
CA LEU A 142 -22.78 12.11 -2.18
C LEU A 142 -23.94 12.87 -2.85
N THR A 143 -25.10 12.22 -2.97
CA THR A 143 -26.32 12.87 -3.46
C THR A 143 -27.32 12.93 -2.32
N ALA A 144 -27.67 14.14 -1.86
CA ALA A 144 -28.77 14.34 -0.92
C ALA A 144 -30.03 14.70 -1.70
N THR A 145 -31.09 13.89 -1.58
CA THR A 145 -32.44 14.21 -2.06
C THR A 145 -33.31 14.58 -0.88
N ASP A 146 -33.73 15.84 -0.79
CA ASP A 146 -34.75 16.26 0.16
C ASP A 146 -36.13 15.79 -0.37
N ASN A 147 -36.72 14.80 0.30
CA ASN A 147 -38.06 14.32 0.01
C ASN A 147 -39.14 15.02 0.87
N ALA A 148 -38.88 16.20 1.43
CA ALA A 148 -39.88 16.97 2.16
C ALA A 148 -40.99 17.49 1.24
N VAL A 149 -41.96 16.62 0.96
CA VAL A 149 -43.27 16.98 0.43
C VAL A 149 -44.08 17.59 1.58
N GLY A 150 -44.33 18.92 1.52
CA GLY A 150 -45.42 19.53 2.28
C GLY A 150 -45.15 20.90 2.89
N VAL A 151 -44.93 21.93 2.07
CA VAL A 151 -45.19 23.31 2.51
C VAL A 151 -46.70 23.51 2.48
N LYS A 152 -47.34 23.56 3.64
CA LYS A 152 -48.77 23.89 3.77
C LYS A 152 -48.90 25.41 3.77
N GLU A 153 -49.47 25.99 2.71
CA GLU A 153 -49.87 27.40 2.69
C GLU A 153 -50.92 27.65 3.79
N ILE A 154 -50.69 28.67 4.62
CA ILE A 154 -51.65 29.15 5.61
C ILE A 154 -52.37 30.35 4.97
N GLN A 155 -53.71 30.30 4.89
CA GLN A 155 -54.56 31.47 4.64
C GLN A 155 -54.80 32.25 5.92
#